data_AF-A0A258V6C8-F1
#
_entry.id   AF-A0A258V6C8-F1
#
_cell.length_a   1.000
_cell.length_b   1.000
_cell.length_c   1.000
_cell.angle_alpha   90.00
_cell.angle_beta   90.00
_cell.angle_gamma   90.00
#
_symmetry.space_group_name_H-M   'P 1'
#
loop_
_entity.id
_entity.type
_entity.pdbx_description
1 polymer ?
#
loop_
_entity_poly.entity_id
_entity_poly.type
_entity_poly.pdbx_seq_one_letter_code
_entity_poly.pdbx_strand_id
1 'polypeptide(L)'
;MLTTIAVILYLVAAALAFWAALAALGKAGGKAGGKTSGKAGGVRAPAWHGRMWLIIAALFVALAISRQFGIEEALRIWLRGGLQADGVYQQRREYQAILASLIIVVTSLGAMGGFALMVKGGMLRRSGPSRIVVFAILAASTMVMLVILRLVSLHMLDVLLFRGPRLNWLLDIGSTFVVGGASVRYVQVLARKIRR
;
A
#
# COMPACT_ATOMS: atom_id res chain seq x y z
N MET A 1 -18.56 13.18 3.44
CA MET A 1 -17.43 13.85 4.13
C MET A 1 -16.30 12.88 4.47
N LEU A 2 -16.58 11.72 5.07
CA LEU A 2 -15.53 10.75 5.39
C LEU A 2 -14.80 10.17 4.16
N THR A 3 -15.51 9.97 3.06
CA THR A 3 -14.94 9.50 1.78
C THR A 3 -13.95 10.50 1.18
N THR A 4 -14.29 11.79 1.17
CA THR A 4 -13.44 12.84 0.62
C THR A 4 -12.14 13.00 1.41
N ILE A 5 -12.20 12.90 2.74
CA ILE A 5 -11.00 12.93 3.60
C ILE A 5 -10.06 11.76 3.27
N ALA A 6 -10.59 10.54 3.16
CA ALA A 6 -9.78 9.37 2.82
C ALA A 6 -9.09 9.50 1.45
N VAL A 7 -9.83 9.99 0.44
CA VAL A 7 -9.28 10.24 -0.91
C VAL A 7 -8.13 11.25 -0.86
N ILE A 8 -8.30 12.36 -0.13
CA ILE A 8 -7.24 13.36 0.04
C ILE A 8 -6.00 12.74 0.70
N LEU A 9 -6.19 11.95 1.76
CA LEU A 9 -5.08 11.27 2.45
C LEU A 9 -4.33 10.31 1.51
N TYR A 10 -5.05 9.54 0.69
CA TYR A 10 -4.43 8.65 -0.29
C TYR A 10 -3.64 9.40 -1.36
N LEU A 11 -4.18 10.51 -1.87
CA LEU A 11 -3.48 11.35 -2.85
C LEU A 11 -2.22 11.99 -2.27
N VAL A 12 -2.27 12.46 -1.01
CA VAL A 12 -1.10 12.98 -0.30
C VAL A 12 -0.03 11.88 -0.15
N ALA A 13 -0.42 10.68 0.29
CA ALA A 13 0.52 9.56 0.40
C ALA A 13 1.10 9.16 -0.96
N ALA A 14 0.30 9.15 -2.02
CA ALA A 14 0.76 8.89 -3.38
C ALA A 14 1.78 9.95 -3.86
N ALA A 15 1.50 11.23 -3.63
CA ALA A 15 2.40 12.32 -4.00
C ALA A 15 3.74 12.23 -3.25
N LEU A 16 3.71 11.91 -1.95
CA LEU A 16 4.92 11.70 -1.14
C LEU A 16 5.72 10.48 -1.60
N ALA A 17 5.05 9.36 -1.91
CA ALA A 17 5.68 8.17 -2.46
C ALA A 17 6.31 8.44 -3.84
N PHE A 18 5.62 9.20 -4.70
CA PHE A 18 6.14 9.60 -5.99
C PHE A 18 7.37 10.51 -5.86
N TRP A 19 7.34 11.46 -4.92
CA TRP A 19 8.51 12.29 -4.60
C TRP A 19 9.69 11.44 -4.11
N ALA A 20 9.45 10.46 -3.24
CA ALA A 20 10.48 9.50 -2.81
C ALA A 20 11.02 8.67 -3.98
N ALA A 21 10.19 8.31 -4.96
CA ALA A 21 10.63 7.64 -6.19
C ALA A 21 11.56 8.54 -7.02
N LEU A 22 11.20 9.81 -7.23
CA LEU A 22 12.03 10.78 -7.96
C LEU A 22 13.37 11.01 -7.28
N ALA A 23 13.38 11.06 -5.94
CA ALA A 23 14.59 11.15 -5.14
C ALA A 23 15.47 9.90 -5.30
N ALA A 24 14.87 8.71 -5.27
CA ALA A 24 15.59 7.45 -5.46
C ALA A 24 16.17 7.30 -6.88
N LEU A 25 15.47 7.81 -7.90
CA LEU A 25 15.90 7.78 -9.31
C LEU A 25 16.92 8.88 -9.65
N GLY A 26 17.30 9.73 -8.69
CA GLY A 26 18.24 10.84 -8.91
C GLY A 26 17.67 12.00 -9.74
N LYS A 27 16.38 11.97 -10.10
CA LYS A 27 15.72 13.02 -10.89
C LYS A 27 15.27 14.22 -10.05
N ALA A 28 15.14 14.07 -8.72
CA ALA A 28 14.69 15.15 -7.84
C ALA A 28 15.75 16.26 -7.59
N GLY A 29 17.02 16.03 -7.94
CA GLY A 29 18.11 16.99 -7.69
C GLY A 29 18.54 17.85 -8.89
N GLY A 30 17.92 17.69 -10.07
CA GLY A 30 18.44 18.21 -11.34
C GLY A 30 17.93 19.57 -11.80
N LYS A 31 17.34 20.40 -10.91
CA LYS A 31 16.92 21.77 -11.24
C LYS A 31 17.55 22.80 -10.30
N ALA A 32 18.87 22.91 -10.33
CA ALA A 32 19.58 24.15 -10.04
C ALA A 32 20.87 24.13 -10.85
N GLY A 33 21.02 25.08 -11.76
CA GLY A 33 22.05 25.10 -12.78
C GLY A 33 23.48 25.05 -12.21
N GLY A 34 24.32 24.21 -12.80
CA GLY A 34 25.73 24.14 -12.50
C GLY A 34 26.39 23.04 -13.29
N LYS A 35 27.01 23.39 -14.42
CA LYS A 35 27.95 22.53 -15.16
C LYS A 35 29.20 22.33 -14.30
N THR A 36 29.12 21.61 -13.20
CA THR A 36 30.31 21.15 -12.49
C THR A 36 30.47 19.66 -12.75
N SER A 37 31.26 19.40 -13.80
CA SER A 37 31.84 18.10 -14.13
C SER A 37 32.84 17.69 -13.05
N GLY A 38 32.34 17.40 -11.85
CA GLY A 38 33.12 16.79 -10.78
C GLY A 38 32.52 15.43 -10.49
N LYS A 39 33.35 14.38 -10.49
CA LYS A 39 33.00 13.02 -10.08
C LYS A 39 32.60 13.00 -8.58
N ALA A 40 31.48 13.62 -8.22
CA ALA A 40 30.90 13.44 -6.90
C ALA A 40 30.38 12.01 -6.86
N GLY A 41 30.98 11.18 -6.00
CA GLY A 41 30.54 9.83 -5.67
C GLY A 41 29.17 9.85 -4.99
N GLY A 42 28.15 10.30 -5.71
CA GLY A 42 26.79 10.38 -5.23
C GLY A 42 26.35 8.98 -4.82
N VAL A 43 25.95 8.84 -3.56
CA VAL A 43 25.45 7.58 -3.03
C VAL A 43 24.19 7.20 -3.80
N ARG A 44 24.36 6.38 -4.84
CA ARG A 44 23.26 5.91 -5.67
C ARG A 44 22.42 4.96 -4.83
N ALA A 45 21.17 5.37 -4.60
CA ALA A 45 20.18 4.44 -4.11
C ALA A 45 20.04 3.27 -5.12
N PRO A 46 19.87 2.03 -4.66
CA PRO A 46 19.56 0.92 -5.54
C PRO A 46 18.33 1.23 -6.42
N ALA A 47 18.40 0.92 -7.71
CA ALA A 47 17.33 1.22 -8.68
C ALA A 47 15.96 0.61 -8.29
N TRP A 48 15.97 -0.50 -7.54
CA TRP A 48 14.74 -1.13 -7.05
C TRP A 48 13.97 -0.24 -6.06
N HIS A 49 14.63 0.65 -5.31
CA HIS A 49 13.93 1.59 -4.42
C HIS A 49 12.96 2.48 -5.21
N GLY A 50 13.41 3.03 -6.33
CA GLY A 50 12.57 3.89 -7.18
C GLY A 50 11.36 3.15 -7.74
N ARG A 51 11.57 1.90 -8.20
CA ARG A 51 10.47 1.05 -8.69
C ARG A 51 9.44 0.76 -7.60
N MET A 52 9.88 0.42 -6.38
CA MET A 52 8.96 0.14 -5.28
C MET A 52 8.16 1.37 -4.88
N TRP A 53 8.78 2.55 -4.82
CA TRP A 53 8.07 3.79 -4.53
C TRP A 53 7.06 4.17 -5.62
N LEU A 54 7.37 3.93 -6.90
CA LEU A 54 6.41 4.10 -8.00
C LEU A 54 5.22 3.14 -7.88
N ILE A 55 5.47 1.87 -7.55
CA ILE A 55 4.40 0.89 -7.33
C ILE A 55 3.50 1.33 -6.18
N ILE A 56 4.08 1.78 -5.06
CA ILE A 56 3.31 2.29 -3.91
C ILE A 56 2.50 3.53 -4.30
N ALA A 57 3.09 4.49 -5.02
CA ALA A 57 2.37 5.67 -5.49
C ALA A 57 1.19 5.30 -6.40
N ALA A 58 1.42 4.43 -7.38
CA ALA A 58 0.39 3.94 -8.30
C ALA A 58 -0.74 3.21 -7.56
N LEU A 59 -0.39 2.39 -6.57
CA LEU A 59 -1.36 1.71 -5.71
C LEU A 59 -2.26 2.70 -4.97
N PHE A 60 -1.70 3.72 -4.32
CA PHE A 60 -2.50 4.72 -3.59
C PHE A 60 -3.37 5.59 -4.52
N VAL A 61 -2.91 5.88 -5.74
CA VAL A 61 -3.77 6.50 -6.77
C VAL A 61 -4.93 5.60 -7.16
N ALA A 62 -4.66 4.31 -7.40
CA ALA A 62 -5.71 3.35 -7.71
C ALA A 62 -6.73 3.22 -6.57
N LEU A 63 -6.27 3.23 -5.31
CA LEU A 63 -7.14 3.24 -4.13
C LEU A 63 -7.98 4.52 -4.03
N ALA A 64 -7.39 5.69 -4.31
CA ALA A 64 -8.11 6.96 -4.35
C ALA A 64 -9.22 6.95 -5.40
N ILE A 65 -8.92 6.46 -6.61
CA ILE A 65 -9.90 6.30 -7.70
C ILE A 65 -11.00 5.32 -7.27
N SER A 66 -10.63 4.12 -6.81
CA SER A 66 -11.58 3.10 -6.34
C SER A 66 -12.55 3.68 -5.29
N ARG A 67 -12.02 4.44 -4.34
CA ARG A 67 -12.79 5.07 -3.27
C ARG A 67 -13.71 6.17 -3.76
N GLN A 68 -13.25 7.01 -4.70
CA GLN A 68 -14.03 8.12 -5.25
C GLN A 68 -15.20 7.64 -6.09
N PHE A 69 -15.01 6.58 -6.88
CA PHE A 69 -16.05 6.00 -7.74
C PHE A 69 -16.92 4.96 -7.02
N GLY A 70 -16.63 4.64 -5.76
CA GLY A 70 -17.36 3.60 -5.02
C GLY A 70 -17.27 2.23 -5.67
N ILE A 71 -16.14 1.93 -6.35
CA ILE A 71 -15.94 0.67 -7.08
C ILE A 71 -16.13 -0.54 -6.14
N GLU A 72 -15.69 -0.41 -4.89
CA GLU A 72 -15.88 -1.43 -3.85
C GLU A 72 -17.37 -1.76 -3.63
N GLU A 73 -18.23 -0.74 -3.59
CA GLU A 73 -19.66 -0.95 -3.36
C GLU A 73 -20.36 -1.47 -4.62
N ALA A 74 -19.99 -0.96 -5.80
CA ALA A 74 -20.50 -1.47 -7.06
C ALA A 74 -20.15 -2.95 -7.26
N LEU A 75 -18.91 -3.35 -6.98
CA LEU A 75 -18.46 -4.73 -7.08
C LEU A 75 -19.19 -5.62 -6.06
N ARG A 76 -19.40 -5.12 -4.83
CA ARG A 76 -20.16 -5.83 -3.80
C ARG A 76 -21.61 -6.04 -4.20
N ILE A 77 -22.28 -5.04 -4.76
CA ILE A 77 -23.66 -5.15 -5.25
C ILE A 77 -23.71 -6.15 -6.41
N TRP A 78 -22.77 -6.07 -7.36
CA TRP A 78 -22.71 -6.99 -8.49
C TRP A 78 -22.50 -8.44 -8.05
N LEU A 79 -21.56 -8.69 -7.14
CA LEU A 79 -21.34 -10.00 -6.52
C LEU A 79 -22.59 -10.52 -5.80
N ARG A 80 -23.32 -9.64 -5.11
CA ARG A 80 -24.57 -10.01 -4.42
C ARG A 80 -25.72 -10.30 -5.39
N GLY A 81 -25.84 -9.50 -6.46
CA GLY A 81 -26.87 -9.64 -7.49
C GLY A 81 -26.71 -10.92 -8.30
N GLY A 82 -25.49 -11.23 -8.73
CA GLY A 82 -25.20 -12.49 -9.44
C GLY A 82 -25.59 -13.73 -8.62
N LEU A 83 -25.36 -13.70 -7.30
CA LEU A 83 -25.73 -14.80 -6.42
C LEU A 83 -27.25 -14.95 -6.22
N GLN A 84 -28.05 -13.89 -6.39
CA GLN A 84 -29.51 -13.93 -6.23
C GLN A 84 -30.25 -14.56 -7.42
N ALA A 85 -29.68 -14.54 -8.61
CA ALA A 85 -30.31 -15.08 -9.81
C ALA A 85 -30.43 -16.62 -9.79
N ASP A 86 -29.53 -17.34 -9.11
CA ASP A 86 -29.45 -18.80 -9.25
C ASP A 86 -30.30 -19.60 -8.26
N GLY A 87 -31.10 -18.97 -7.37
CA GLY A 87 -31.93 -19.71 -6.39
C GLY A 87 -31.15 -20.49 -5.32
N VAL A 88 -29.83 -20.53 -5.42
CA VAL A 88 -28.91 -21.25 -4.53
C VAL A 88 -28.67 -20.43 -3.25
N TYR A 89 -29.64 -20.37 -2.35
CA TYR A 89 -29.47 -19.67 -1.07
C TYR A 89 -28.78 -20.52 0.01
N GLN A 90 -28.89 -21.85 -0.04
CA GLN A 90 -28.32 -22.73 0.99
C GLN A 90 -26.81 -23.02 0.81
N GLN A 91 -26.33 -23.16 -0.43
CA GLN A 91 -24.89 -23.38 -0.72
C GLN A 91 -24.02 -22.10 -0.63
N ARG A 92 -24.63 -20.91 -0.39
CA ARG A 92 -23.91 -19.62 -0.36
C ARG A 92 -22.79 -19.57 0.67
N ARG A 93 -23.03 -20.12 1.86
CA ARG A 93 -22.07 -20.06 2.95
C ARG A 93 -20.80 -20.84 2.62
N GLU A 94 -20.94 -21.97 1.92
CA GLU A 94 -19.80 -22.80 1.54
C GLU A 94 -18.95 -22.13 0.45
N TYR A 95 -19.55 -21.70 -0.66
CA TYR A 95 -18.77 -21.07 -1.73
C TYR A 95 -18.14 -19.74 -1.33
N GLN A 96 -18.85 -18.92 -0.55
CA GLN A 96 -18.29 -17.67 -0.03
C GLN A 96 -17.17 -17.92 0.98
N ALA A 97 -17.31 -18.91 1.86
CA ALA A 97 -16.24 -19.30 2.78
C ALA A 97 -15.01 -19.83 2.01
N ILE A 98 -15.21 -20.59 0.94
CA ILE A 98 -14.13 -21.14 0.11
C ILE A 98 -13.40 -20.00 -0.62
N LEU A 99 -14.10 -19.11 -1.30
CA LEU A 99 -13.45 -17.99 -2.01
C LEU A 99 -12.78 -17.01 -1.04
N ALA A 100 -13.43 -16.70 0.09
CA ALA A 100 -12.86 -15.86 1.13
C ALA A 100 -11.59 -16.49 1.70
N SER A 101 -11.63 -17.77 2.07
CA SER A 101 -10.49 -18.47 2.63
C SER A 101 -9.36 -18.60 1.60
N LEU A 102 -9.65 -18.88 0.33
CA LEU A 102 -8.65 -18.91 -0.74
C LEU A 102 -7.94 -17.56 -0.86
N ILE A 103 -8.69 -16.46 -0.92
CA ILE A 103 -8.12 -15.12 -1.03
C ILE A 103 -7.29 -14.78 0.20
N ILE A 104 -7.80 -15.05 1.41
CA ILE A 104 -7.06 -14.80 2.66
C ILE A 104 -5.78 -15.63 2.70
N VAL A 105 -5.84 -16.91 2.34
CA VAL A 105 -4.68 -17.81 2.32
C VAL A 105 -3.66 -17.35 1.29
N VAL A 106 -4.07 -17.08 0.04
CA VAL A 106 -3.16 -16.61 -1.02
C VAL A 106 -2.51 -15.28 -0.63
N THR A 107 -3.29 -14.34 -0.10
CA THR A 107 -2.76 -13.02 0.30
C THR A 107 -1.84 -13.13 1.52
N SER A 108 -2.18 -13.99 2.48
CA SER A 108 -1.35 -14.23 3.68
C SER A 108 -0.06 -14.97 3.34
N LEU A 109 -0.12 -15.98 2.47
CA LEU A 109 1.06 -16.68 1.97
C LEU A 109 1.94 -15.76 1.13
N GLY A 110 1.36 -14.90 0.30
CA GLY A 110 2.10 -13.87 -0.44
C GLY A 110 2.81 -12.88 0.50
N ALA A 111 2.11 -12.40 1.53
CA ALA A 111 2.68 -11.50 2.53
C ALA A 111 3.77 -12.19 3.38
N MET A 112 3.51 -13.39 3.88
CA MET A 112 4.47 -14.19 4.66
C MET A 112 5.67 -14.61 3.83
N GLY A 113 5.46 -15.05 2.58
CA GLY A 113 6.51 -15.43 1.65
C GLY A 113 7.38 -14.23 1.28
N GLY A 114 6.75 -13.09 0.96
CA GLY A 114 7.46 -11.83 0.73
C GLY A 114 8.28 -11.39 1.95
N PHE A 115 7.69 -11.46 3.15
CA PHE A 115 8.39 -11.15 4.39
C PHE A 115 9.53 -12.12 4.68
N ALA A 116 9.33 -13.43 4.53
CA ALA A 116 10.35 -14.45 4.74
C ALA A 116 11.52 -14.31 3.76
N LEU A 117 11.24 -14.00 2.49
CA LEU A 117 12.28 -13.69 1.50
C LEU A 117 13.04 -12.41 1.87
N MET A 118 12.37 -11.39 2.42
CA MET A 118 13.02 -10.18 2.92
C MET A 118 13.90 -10.45 4.16
N VAL A 119 13.45 -11.30 5.09
CA VAL A 119 14.23 -11.73 6.26
C VAL A 119 15.47 -12.52 5.82
N LYS A 120 15.27 -13.55 4.98
CA LYS A 120 16.33 -14.44 4.49
C LYS A 120 17.34 -13.70 3.62
N GLY A 121 16.90 -12.72 2.83
CA GLY A 121 17.76 -11.85 2.04
C GLY A 121 18.56 -10.81 2.85
N GLY A 122 18.45 -10.82 4.18
CA GLY A 122 19.16 -9.90 5.07
C GLY A 122 18.68 -8.44 4.95
N MET A 123 17.56 -8.18 4.29
CA MET A 123 17.04 -6.82 4.07
C MET A 123 16.69 -6.13 5.39
N LEU A 124 16.25 -6.89 6.40
CA LEU A 124 15.96 -6.38 7.75
C LEU A 124 17.23 -6.08 8.56
N ARG A 125 18.36 -6.71 8.23
CA ARG A 125 19.68 -6.43 8.84
C ARG A 125 20.37 -5.21 8.21
N ARG A 126 19.92 -4.76 7.03
CA ARG A 126 20.47 -3.56 6.37
C ARG A 126 20.05 -2.29 7.10
N SER A 127 21.01 -1.54 7.60
CA SER A 127 20.79 -0.19 8.15
C SER A 127 20.55 0.84 7.04
N GLY A 128 19.77 1.87 7.33
CA GLY A 128 19.56 3.02 6.42
C GLY A 128 18.31 2.93 5.54
N PRO A 129 18.35 3.45 4.29
CA PRO A 129 17.15 3.74 3.50
C PRO A 129 16.38 2.50 3.06
N SER A 130 17.02 1.34 2.92
CA SER A 130 16.35 0.10 2.49
C SER A 130 15.33 -0.40 3.52
N ARG A 131 15.62 -0.27 4.82
CA ARG A 131 14.67 -0.65 5.88
C ARG A 131 13.38 0.18 5.81
N ILE A 132 13.50 1.45 5.42
CA ILE A 132 12.35 2.36 5.28
C ILE A 132 11.45 1.92 4.12
N VAL A 133 12.04 1.53 2.99
CA VAL A 133 11.28 1.00 1.84
C VAL A 133 10.52 -0.27 2.21
N VAL A 134 11.15 -1.17 2.96
CA VAL A 134 10.49 -2.40 3.44
C VAL A 134 9.28 -2.08 4.31
N PHE A 135 9.40 -1.15 5.27
CA PHE A 135 8.25 -0.73 6.08
C PHE A 135 7.13 -0.11 5.24
N ALA A 136 7.47 0.68 4.22
CA ALA A 136 6.49 1.26 3.31
C ALA A 136 5.75 0.16 2.51
N ILE A 137 6.46 -0.86 2.03
CA ILE A 137 5.87 -2.01 1.34
C ILE A 137 4.95 -2.78 2.29
N LEU A 138 5.36 -3.02 3.54
CA LEU A 138 4.52 -3.70 4.53
C LEU A 138 3.23 -2.92 4.78
N ALA A 139 3.32 -1.61 5.02
CA ALA A 139 2.13 -0.76 5.21
C ALA A 139 1.23 -0.73 3.96
N ALA A 140 1.81 -0.67 2.76
CA ALA A 140 1.05 -0.76 1.51
C ALA A 140 0.38 -2.13 1.33
N SER A 141 1.03 -3.23 1.73
CA SER A 141 0.44 -4.56 1.68
C SER A 141 -0.71 -4.72 2.69
N THR A 142 -0.58 -4.12 3.88
CA THR A 142 -1.67 -4.04 4.86
C THR A 142 -2.89 -3.34 4.26
N MET A 143 -2.70 -2.27 3.48
CA MET A 143 -3.80 -1.60 2.77
C MET A 143 -4.51 -2.51 1.78
N VAL A 144 -3.75 -3.22 0.94
CA VAL A 144 -4.35 -4.17 -0.03
C VAL A 144 -5.15 -5.23 0.71
N MET A 145 -4.59 -5.79 1.78
CA MET A 145 -5.27 -6.79 2.61
C MET A 145 -6.57 -6.24 3.20
N LEU A 146 -6.58 -5.00 3.70
CA LEU A 146 -7.79 -4.36 4.24
C LEU A 146 -8.86 -4.16 3.18
N VAL A 147 -8.48 -3.75 1.96
CA VAL A 147 -9.41 -3.55 0.85
C VAL A 147 -10.00 -4.89 0.41
N ILE A 148 -9.18 -5.92 0.29
CA ILE A 148 -9.63 -7.28 -0.01
C ILE A 148 -10.61 -7.77 1.08
N LEU A 149 -10.26 -7.59 2.35
CA LEU A 149 -11.13 -7.95 3.46
C LEU A 149 -12.46 -7.19 3.40
N ARG A 150 -12.44 -5.90 3.04
CA ARG A 150 -13.66 -5.09 2.82
C ARG A 150 -14.51 -5.61 1.67
N LEU A 151 -13.91 -6.11 0.59
CA LEU A 151 -14.64 -6.69 -0.54
C LEU A 151 -15.27 -8.04 -0.18
N VAL A 152 -14.53 -8.87 0.54
CA VAL A 152 -14.91 -10.24 0.88
C VAL A 152 -15.85 -10.30 2.10
N SER A 153 -15.82 -9.31 2.99
CA SER A 153 -16.63 -9.31 4.22
C SER A 153 -18.12 -9.46 3.91
N LEU A 154 -18.58 -10.69 4.12
CA LEU A 154 -19.96 -11.11 4.07
C LEU A 154 -20.39 -11.41 5.51
N HIS A 155 -21.06 -10.42 6.11
CA HIS A 155 -21.89 -10.51 7.32
C HIS A 155 -21.21 -10.88 8.66
N MET A 156 -20.37 -11.93 8.77
CA MET A 156 -19.80 -12.36 10.07
C MET A 156 -18.54 -11.59 10.48
N LEU A 157 -17.63 -11.33 9.53
CA LEU A 157 -16.53 -10.39 9.77
C LEU A 157 -17.05 -8.96 9.91
N ASP A 158 -18.13 -8.61 9.22
CA ASP A 158 -18.78 -7.32 9.40
C ASP A 158 -19.23 -7.15 10.85
N VAL A 159 -19.81 -8.14 11.53
CA VAL A 159 -20.14 -7.96 12.95
C VAL A 159 -18.90 -7.73 13.81
N LEU A 160 -17.77 -8.41 13.56
CA LEU A 160 -16.52 -8.20 14.31
C LEU A 160 -15.84 -6.86 13.98
N LEU A 161 -15.90 -6.42 12.72
CA LEU A 161 -15.33 -5.16 12.23
C LEU A 161 -16.25 -3.95 12.44
N PHE A 162 -17.56 -4.14 12.52
CA PHE A 162 -18.60 -3.10 12.62
C PHE A 162 -19.23 -3.00 14.01
N ARG A 163 -19.01 -3.93 14.95
CA ARG A 163 -19.27 -3.65 16.38
C ARG A 163 -18.42 -2.47 16.89
N GLY A 164 -17.39 -2.06 16.13
CA GLY A 164 -16.70 -0.80 16.31
C GLY A 164 -16.31 -0.16 14.98
N PRO A 165 -16.94 0.94 14.53
CA PRO A 165 -16.53 1.72 13.35
C PRO A 165 -15.11 2.33 13.43
N ARG A 166 -14.29 1.96 14.43
CA ARG A 166 -12.98 2.57 14.71
C ARG A 166 -11.80 1.77 14.18
N LEU A 167 -11.87 0.43 14.14
CA LEU A 167 -10.67 -0.36 13.83
C LEU A 167 -10.26 -0.28 12.37
N ASN A 168 -11.25 -0.37 11.47
CA ASN A 168 -11.01 -0.28 10.03
C ASN A 168 -10.45 1.10 9.66
N TRP A 169 -11.07 2.16 10.20
CA TRP A 169 -10.60 3.53 10.02
C TRP A 169 -9.20 3.73 10.60
N LEU A 170 -8.90 3.14 11.76
CA LEU A 170 -7.58 3.22 12.38
C LEU A 170 -6.50 2.56 11.52
N LEU A 171 -6.78 1.38 10.96
CA LEU A 171 -5.83 0.66 10.11
C LEU A 171 -5.62 1.37 8.75
N ASP A 172 -6.70 1.95 8.21
CA ASP A 172 -6.69 2.72 6.96
C ASP A 172 -5.93 4.06 7.13
N ILE A 173 -6.27 4.84 8.16
CA ILE A 173 -5.55 6.07 8.46
C ILE A 173 -4.09 5.75 8.86
N GLY A 174 -3.90 4.74 9.71
CA GLY A 174 -2.59 4.32 10.20
C GLY A 174 -1.64 3.88 9.09
N SER A 175 -2.08 3.00 8.19
CA SER A 175 -1.20 2.53 7.11
C SER A 175 -0.88 3.65 6.12
N THR A 176 -1.83 4.57 5.86
CA THR A 176 -1.59 5.76 5.04
C THR A 176 -0.51 6.67 5.67
N PHE A 177 -0.60 6.93 6.97
CA PHE A 177 0.40 7.71 7.69
C PHE A 177 1.77 7.04 7.73
N VAL A 178 1.80 5.71 7.91
CA VAL A 178 3.07 4.97 7.88
C VAL A 178 3.74 5.08 6.52
N VAL A 179 2.99 4.95 5.42
CA VAL A 179 3.54 5.13 4.06
C VAL A 179 4.04 6.56 3.86
N GLY A 180 3.22 7.58 4.15
CA GLY A 180 3.62 8.97 4.01
C GLY A 180 4.84 9.34 4.85
N GLY A 181 4.85 8.92 6.12
CA GLY A 181 5.98 9.12 7.04
C GLY A 181 7.25 8.39 6.59
N ALA A 182 7.11 7.17 6.07
CA ALA A 182 8.21 6.42 5.48
C ALA A 182 8.78 7.13 4.23
N SER A 183 7.93 7.68 3.36
CA SER A 183 8.37 8.45 2.19
C SER A 183 9.18 9.68 2.59
N VAL A 184 8.69 10.47 3.54
CA VAL A 184 9.40 11.67 4.05
C VAL A 184 10.73 11.28 4.68
N ARG A 185 10.73 10.30 5.59
CA ARG A 185 11.94 9.85 6.27
C ARG A 185 12.97 9.27 5.29
N TYR A 186 12.52 8.56 4.26
CA TYR A 186 13.39 8.03 3.21
C TYR A 186 14.16 9.14 2.50
N VAL A 187 13.47 10.21 2.07
CA VAL A 187 14.12 11.32 1.38
C VAL A 187 15.03 12.09 2.32
N GLN A 188 14.66 12.30 3.58
CA GLN A 188 15.54 12.92 4.57
C GLN A 188 16.83 12.14 4.80
N VAL A 189 16.73 10.80 4.92
CA VAL A 189 17.91 9.93 5.07
C VAL A 189 18.79 9.98 3.82
N LEU A 190 18.20 9.98 2.63
CA LEU A 190 18.94 10.08 1.38
C LEU A 190 19.65 11.44 1.26
N ALA A 191 18.95 12.55 1.57
CA ALA A 191 19.51 13.90 1.52
C ALA A 191 20.63 14.12 2.55
N ARG A 192 20.54 13.53 3.75
CA ARG A 192 21.63 13.56 4.75
C ARG A 192 22.86 12.79 4.27
N LYS A 193 22.66 11.70 3.53
CA LYS A 193 23.75 10.87 3.01
C LYS A 193 24.48 11.50 1.82
N ILE A 194 23.82 12.40 1.09
CA ILE A 194 24.43 13.21 0.01
C ILE A 194 25.28 14.35 0.58
N ARG A 195 24.92 14.88 1.75
CA ARG A 195 25.63 16.00 2.41
C ARG A 195 26.89 15.59 3.19
N ARG A 196 27.09 14.30 3.45
CA ARG A 196 28.29 13.77 4.12
C ARG A 196 29.23 13.23 3.07
#